data_AF-A0A212D3A1-F1
#
_entry.id   AF-A0A212D3A1-F1
#
_cell.length_a   1.000
_cell.length_b   1.000
_cell.length_c   1.000
_cell.angle_alpha   90.00
_cell.angle_beta   90.00
_cell.angle_gamma   90.00
#
_symmetry.space_group_name_H-M   'P 1'
#
loop_
_entity.id
_entity.type
_entity.pdbx_description
1 polymer ?
#
loop_
_entity_poly.entity_id
_entity_poly.type
_entity_poly.pdbx_seq_one_letter_code
_entity_poly.pdbx_strand_id
1 'polypeptide(L)'
;MHVCTHTQDRPGRQIRLVWLIPPTTQSFRGAARGQETPDPPGSTSLSFTVCTPSSSPLCLSAEISLDVDADRDGVVEKNNPRKASWTWGPEGQGAILLVNCDRDTPWLPKEDCSDEKVYSKEGPEHLPAGYEIVLYISMSDSDKVGVFYVENPFFGQRYVHILGRRKLYHTVKYTGGSAELLFFVEGLRFPDEGFSGLVSIHVSLLEYMAEAIPLTPIFTDTVTFRIAPWIMTPNILPPVSVFVCCMKDNYLFLKEVKNLVEKTNCELKVCFQYMNRGDRWIQDEIEFGYIEAPHKGFPVVLDSPRDGSLKDFPVKQLLGPDFGYVTREPLFEPVTSLDSFGNLEVSPPVTPSGETGTTGNLLKNCPLPTPPRSGGRRMTKVVRDFLQAQQVQAPVELYSDWLTVGHVDEFMTFVPIPGTKKFRMLMASTSACYKLFREKQKEGHGEAIMFKGLGGMSSKRITINKILSNESLVQENQYFQRCLDWNRDILKKELGLTEQDIIDLPALFKMDESRQARAFFPNMVNMIVLDKDLGIPKPFGPQVEEVCCLETHVRSLLEPLGLCCTFVDDISAYHKFLGEVHCGTNKGLSIHHVTSACEPPF
;
A
#
# COMPACT_ATOMS: atom_id res chain seq x y z
N MET A 1 -14.53 21.67 -20.70
CA MET A 1 -13.20 21.84 -21.31
C MET A 1 -12.18 21.59 -20.23
N HIS A 2 -11.07 20.93 -20.56
CA HIS A 2 -10.04 20.36 -19.67
C HIS A 2 -10.37 18.97 -19.14
N VAL A 3 -10.06 17.98 -19.99
CA VAL A 3 -9.60 16.67 -19.54
C VAL A 3 -8.12 16.85 -19.14
N CYS A 4 -7.70 16.13 -18.09
CA CYS A 4 -6.37 16.07 -17.49
C CYS A 4 -5.22 16.53 -18.40
N THR A 5 -4.60 17.66 -18.04
CA THR A 5 -3.41 18.18 -18.71
C THR A 5 -2.11 17.66 -18.11
N HIS A 6 -2.15 16.86 -17.02
CA HIS A 6 -0.96 16.27 -16.40
C HIS A 6 -0.73 14.79 -16.67
N THR A 7 -1.68 14.11 -17.32
CA THR A 7 -1.50 12.79 -17.96
C THR A 7 -0.83 12.86 -19.33
N GLN A 8 -0.36 14.05 -19.75
CA GLN A 8 0.25 14.27 -21.06
C GLN A 8 1.56 13.47 -21.24
N ASP A 9 1.58 12.69 -22.33
CA ASP A 9 2.74 12.03 -22.95
C ASP A 9 3.60 11.13 -22.05
N ARG A 10 3.04 10.01 -21.56
CA ARG A 10 3.84 8.99 -20.87
C ARG A 10 3.69 7.59 -21.51
N PRO A 11 4.78 6.99 -22.01
CA PRO A 11 4.74 5.83 -22.91
C PRO A 11 4.15 4.53 -22.31
N GLY A 12 4.27 4.28 -21.00
CA GLY A 12 3.85 2.99 -20.42
C GLY A 12 2.35 2.78 -20.11
N ARG A 13 1.46 3.75 -20.36
CA ARG A 13 -0.02 3.53 -20.28
C ARG A 13 -0.65 3.18 -21.63
N GLN A 14 0.19 2.93 -22.63
CA GLN A 14 -0.22 2.90 -24.02
C GLN A 14 -0.56 1.48 -24.45
N ILE A 15 -1.70 1.34 -25.14
CA ILE A 15 -1.91 0.20 -26.04
C ILE A 15 -1.72 0.73 -27.45
N ARG A 16 -0.92 0.00 -28.23
CA ARG A 16 -0.69 0.30 -29.64
C ARG A 16 -1.40 -0.75 -30.49
N LEU A 17 -2.34 -0.32 -31.32
CA LEU A 17 -2.90 -1.19 -32.36
C LEU A 17 -2.18 -0.89 -33.67
N VAL A 18 -1.44 -1.87 -34.20
CA VAL A 18 -0.68 -1.75 -35.45
C VAL A 18 -1.36 -2.56 -36.56
N TRP A 19 -1.41 -2.01 -37.77
CA TRP A 19 -1.69 -2.78 -38.97
C TRP A 19 -0.83 -2.38 -40.16
N LEU A 20 -0.55 -3.37 -41.02
CA LEU A 20 0.24 -3.24 -42.24
C LEU A 20 -0.43 -3.98 -43.39
N ILE A 21 -0.52 -3.34 -44.57
CA ILE A 21 -0.89 -3.97 -45.84
C ILE A 21 0.26 -3.76 -46.84
N PRO A 22 1.07 -4.78 -47.15
CA PRO A 22 2.03 -4.68 -48.25
C PRO A 22 1.32 -4.75 -49.61
N PRO A 23 1.72 -3.93 -50.61
CA PRO A 23 1.21 -4.07 -51.96
C PRO A 23 1.97 -5.18 -52.68
N THR A 24 1.49 -6.43 -52.60
CA THR A 24 2.06 -7.50 -53.45
C THR A 24 0.99 -8.39 -54.05
N THR A 25 0.80 -8.25 -55.36
CA THR A 25 0.37 -9.32 -56.25
C THR A 25 1.42 -10.43 -56.22
N GLN A 26 1.17 -11.53 -55.50
CA GLN A 26 1.91 -12.78 -55.69
C GLN A 26 1.00 -13.82 -56.35
N SER A 27 1.41 -14.28 -57.53
CA SER A 27 0.85 -15.47 -58.15
C SER A 27 1.38 -16.70 -57.41
N PHE A 28 0.51 -17.47 -56.75
CA PHE A 28 0.87 -18.79 -56.27
C PHE A 28 1.00 -19.76 -57.45
N ARG A 29 2.23 -20.16 -57.80
CA ARG A 29 2.48 -21.45 -58.46
C ARG A 29 2.77 -22.46 -57.38
N GLY A 30 1.93 -23.50 -57.30
CA GLY A 30 2.17 -24.64 -56.43
C GLY A 30 3.53 -25.27 -56.73
N ALA A 31 4.37 -25.35 -55.71
CA ALA A 31 5.52 -26.23 -55.69
C ALA A 31 5.25 -27.30 -54.64
N ALA A 32 4.74 -28.44 -55.09
CA ALA A 32 4.86 -29.68 -54.33
C ALA A 32 6.35 -30.06 -54.30
N ARG A 33 6.98 -30.00 -53.11
CA ARG A 33 8.09 -30.87 -52.71
C ARG A 33 8.34 -30.70 -51.21
N GLY A 34 8.20 -31.81 -50.49
CA GLY A 34 8.23 -31.85 -49.04
C GLY A 34 9.63 -31.75 -48.43
N GLN A 35 9.64 -31.29 -47.19
CA GLN A 35 10.37 -31.91 -46.08
C GLN A 35 9.78 -31.37 -44.77
N GLU A 36 9.46 -32.29 -43.87
CA GLU A 36 8.94 -32.02 -42.53
C GLU A 36 10.00 -31.35 -41.66
N THR A 37 9.70 -30.15 -41.16
CA THR A 37 10.12 -29.67 -39.83
C THR A 37 9.03 -28.73 -39.32
N PRO A 38 8.47 -28.94 -38.11
CA PRO A 38 7.48 -28.03 -37.55
C PRO A 38 8.19 -26.76 -37.08
N ASP A 39 7.76 -25.59 -37.58
CA ASP A 39 8.12 -24.31 -36.98
C ASP A 39 7.59 -24.25 -35.54
N PRO A 40 8.31 -23.63 -34.59
CA PRO A 40 7.87 -23.50 -33.21
C PRO A 40 6.65 -22.57 -33.09
N PRO A 41 5.72 -22.81 -32.15
CA PRO A 41 4.52 -22.00 -31.98
C PRO A 41 4.91 -20.67 -31.32
N GLY A 42 4.72 -19.53 -32.01
CA GLY A 42 5.06 -18.24 -31.38
C GLY A 42 4.94 -16.96 -32.20
N SER A 43 4.50 -16.98 -33.47
CA SER A 43 4.23 -15.74 -34.23
C SER A 43 2.72 -15.49 -34.34
N THR A 44 2.21 -14.50 -33.59
CA THR A 44 0.79 -14.08 -33.58
C THR A 44 0.41 -13.07 -34.67
N SER A 45 1.31 -12.77 -35.61
CA SER A 45 0.95 -11.99 -36.81
C SER A 45 0.28 -12.91 -37.83
N LEU A 46 -1.05 -12.85 -37.94
CA LEU A 46 -1.78 -13.65 -38.92
C LEU A 46 -1.95 -12.84 -40.21
N SER A 47 -1.15 -13.16 -41.22
CA SER A 47 -1.40 -12.72 -42.59
C SER A 47 -2.60 -13.50 -43.13
N PHE A 48 -3.81 -12.93 -43.02
CA PHE A 48 -4.99 -13.53 -43.63
C PHE A 48 -4.99 -13.30 -45.14
N THR A 49 -5.83 -14.04 -45.87
CA THR A 49 -5.99 -13.92 -47.32
C THR A 49 -7.48 -13.98 -47.61
N VAL A 50 -8.09 -12.82 -47.88
CA VAL A 50 -9.49 -12.77 -48.34
C VAL A 50 -9.50 -12.91 -49.84
N CYS A 51 -10.05 -14.01 -50.38
CA CYS A 51 -10.18 -14.26 -51.81
C CYS A 51 -11.57 -13.86 -52.31
N THR A 52 -11.66 -12.98 -53.30
CA THR A 52 -12.93 -12.73 -53.99
C THR A 52 -13.25 -13.86 -54.99
N PRO A 53 -14.53 -14.24 -55.18
CA PRO A 53 -14.92 -15.23 -56.18
C PRO A 53 -14.83 -14.61 -57.58
N SER A 54 -13.65 -14.58 -58.18
CA SER A 54 -13.43 -14.18 -59.57
C SER A 54 -12.29 -14.95 -60.22
N SER A 55 -12.14 -14.86 -61.54
CA SER A 55 -11.12 -15.57 -62.34
C SER A 55 -9.67 -15.20 -62.02
N SER A 56 -9.43 -14.27 -61.08
CA SER A 56 -8.13 -13.92 -60.52
C SER A 56 -8.32 -13.54 -59.04
N PRO A 57 -8.07 -14.44 -58.07
CA PRO A 57 -8.26 -14.12 -56.66
C PRO A 57 -7.27 -13.02 -56.24
N LEU A 58 -7.81 -11.90 -55.75
CA LEU A 58 -7.03 -10.87 -55.09
C LEU A 58 -6.87 -11.30 -53.63
N CYS A 59 -5.66 -11.53 -53.15
CA CYS A 59 -5.37 -11.89 -51.76
C CYS A 59 -4.94 -10.64 -50.99
N LEU A 60 -5.73 -10.24 -49.98
CA LEU A 60 -5.36 -9.16 -49.05
C LEU A 60 -4.81 -9.76 -47.76
N SER A 61 -3.58 -9.38 -47.39
CA SER A 61 -2.98 -9.64 -46.09
C SER A 61 -2.98 -8.38 -45.25
N ALA A 62 -3.51 -8.45 -44.02
CA ALA A 62 -3.29 -7.43 -43.02
C ALA A 62 -2.64 -8.01 -41.77
N GLU A 63 -1.74 -7.26 -41.17
CA GLU A 63 -1.25 -7.50 -39.82
C GLU A 63 -2.18 -6.78 -38.83
N ILE A 64 -2.54 -7.41 -37.70
CA ILE A 64 -3.28 -6.78 -36.61
C ILE A 64 -2.58 -7.22 -35.33
N SER A 65 -2.03 -6.26 -34.58
CA SER A 65 -1.35 -6.53 -33.31
C SER A 65 -1.78 -5.53 -32.26
N LEU A 66 -2.25 -6.02 -31.11
CA LEU A 66 -2.52 -5.25 -29.91
C LEU A 66 -1.30 -5.32 -28.99
N ASP A 67 -0.59 -4.23 -28.84
CA ASP A 67 0.73 -4.22 -28.19
C ASP A 67 0.71 -3.39 -26.90
N VAL A 68 1.45 -3.84 -25.90
CA VAL A 68 1.60 -3.26 -24.57
C VAL A 68 3.04 -3.43 -24.10
N ASP A 69 3.47 -2.62 -23.13
CA ASP A 69 4.75 -2.75 -22.41
C ASP A 69 4.74 -4.04 -21.56
N ALA A 70 5.11 -5.18 -22.15
CA ALA A 70 5.10 -6.47 -21.47
C ALA A 70 6.48 -6.87 -20.94
N ASP A 71 7.57 -6.24 -21.38
CA ASP A 71 8.91 -6.42 -20.82
C ASP A 71 9.27 -5.42 -19.71
N ARG A 72 8.39 -4.44 -19.44
CA ARG A 72 8.39 -3.55 -18.28
C ARG A 72 9.52 -2.51 -18.31
N ASP A 73 9.90 -2.06 -19.50
CA ASP A 73 10.92 -1.02 -19.68
C ASP A 73 10.34 0.41 -19.78
N GLY A 74 9.00 0.53 -19.76
CA GLY A 74 8.26 1.79 -19.87
C GLY A 74 7.90 2.18 -21.31
N VAL A 75 8.24 1.36 -22.31
CA VAL A 75 7.99 1.58 -23.73
C VAL A 75 7.20 0.40 -24.31
N VAL A 76 6.21 0.70 -25.17
CA VAL A 76 5.44 -0.36 -25.83
C VAL A 76 6.23 -0.99 -26.97
N GLU A 77 6.66 -2.24 -26.77
CA GLU A 77 7.34 -3.07 -27.76
C GLU A 77 6.39 -3.67 -28.80
N LYS A 78 6.93 -4.06 -29.96
CA LYS A 78 6.13 -4.60 -31.07
C LYS A 78 5.86 -6.09 -30.85
N ASN A 79 4.58 -6.45 -30.77
CA ASN A 79 4.07 -7.82 -30.71
C ASN A 79 4.87 -8.77 -29.80
N ASN A 80 5.03 -8.42 -28.51
CA ASN A 80 5.67 -9.31 -27.56
C ASN A 80 4.92 -10.65 -27.47
N PRO A 81 5.59 -11.80 -27.66
CA PRO A 81 4.93 -13.11 -27.65
C PRO A 81 4.28 -13.48 -26.31
N ARG A 82 4.65 -12.81 -25.21
CA ARG A 82 4.11 -13.06 -23.86
C ARG A 82 3.07 -12.05 -23.40
N LYS A 83 2.68 -11.08 -24.25
CA LYS A 83 1.72 -10.00 -23.92
C LYS A 83 0.33 -10.48 -23.46
N ALA A 84 -0.06 -11.70 -23.83
CA ALA A 84 -1.34 -12.33 -23.46
C ALA A 84 -1.30 -13.08 -22.11
N SER A 85 -0.19 -13.00 -21.38
CA SER A 85 0.01 -13.70 -20.11
C SER A 85 0.72 -12.79 -19.10
N TRP A 86 0.70 -13.17 -17.83
CA TRP A 86 1.38 -12.40 -16.78
C TRP A 86 2.11 -13.34 -15.81
N THR A 87 3.40 -13.08 -15.57
CA THR A 87 4.28 -13.92 -14.73
C THR A 87 5.11 -13.08 -13.77
N TRP A 88 5.29 -13.56 -12.53
CA TRP A 88 6.08 -12.91 -11.48
C TRP A 88 7.59 -13.15 -11.67
N GLY A 89 8.41 -12.23 -11.15
CA GLY A 89 9.84 -12.39 -10.93
C GLY A 89 10.67 -11.64 -11.97
N PRO A 90 12.01 -11.59 -11.79
CA PRO A 90 12.90 -10.75 -12.60
C PRO A 90 12.86 -11.05 -14.12
N GLU A 91 12.58 -12.29 -14.49
CA GLU A 91 12.42 -12.75 -15.88
C GLU A 91 10.96 -12.80 -16.33
N GLY A 92 10.05 -12.37 -15.45
CA GLY A 92 8.62 -12.34 -15.66
C GLY A 92 8.22 -11.27 -16.67
N GLN A 93 7.19 -11.56 -17.45
CA GLN A 93 6.63 -10.64 -18.43
C GLN A 93 5.13 -10.45 -18.22
N GLY A 94 4.60 -9.40 -18.84
CA GLY A 94 3.21 -8.97 -18.77
C GLY A 94 3.11 -7.55 -18.23
N ALA A 95 2.18 -6.77 -18.81
CA ALA A 95 2.05 -5.35 -18.55
C ALA A 95 1.50 -5.05 -17.14
N ILE A 96 1.86 -3.88 -16.61
CA ILE A 96 1.43 -3.39 -15.30
C ILE A 96 0.54 -2.16 -15.47
N LEU A 97 -0.56 -2.12 -14.72
CA LEU A 97 -1.56 -1.06 -14.76
C LEU A 97 -1.72 -0.42 -13.38
N LEU A 98 -1.69 0.91 -13.30
CA LEU A 98 -1.96 1.63 -12.05
C LEU A 98 -3.45 1.86 -11.86
N VAL A 99 -3.92 1.80 -10.61
CA VAL A 99 -5.22 2.37 -10.24
C VAL A 99 -5.11 3.89 -10.26
N ASN A 100 -5.97 4.56 -11.04
CA ASN A 100 -5.95 6.02 -11.20
C ASN A 100 -6.73 6.72 -10.07
N CYS A 101 -6.23 6.54 -8.85
CA CYS A 101 -6.89 6.92 -7.59
C CYS A 101 -6.44 8.27 -7.03
N ASP A 102 -5.64 9.04 -7.77
CA ASP A 102 -5.28 10.42 -7.47
C ASP A 102 -6.32 11.40 -8.04
N ARG A 103 -6.05 12.70 -7.87
CA ARG A 103 -6.92 13.76 -8.37
C ARG A 103 -6.11 14.87 -9.03
N ASP A 104 -6.03 14.85 -10.35
CA ASP A 104 -5.34 15.87 -11.14
C ASP A 104 -6.08 17.22 -11.13
N THR A 105 -7.40 17.20 -11.02
CA THR A 105 -8.24 18.41 -11.11
C THR A 105 -8.84 18.81 -9.75
N PRO A 106 -8.35 19.89 -9.11
CA PRO A 106 -8.72 20.24 -7.73
C PRO A 106 -10.21 20.57 -7.51
N TRP A 107 -10.94 20.92 -8.57
CA TRP A 107 -12.35 21.34 -8.51
C TRP A 107 -13.32 20.15 -8.40
N LEU A 108 -12.87 18.92 -8.69
CA LEU A 108 -13.69 17.72 -8.53
C LEU A 108 -13.49 17.13 -7.13
N PRO A 109 -14.54 16.58 -6.50
CA PRO A 109 -14.43 16.07 -5.13
C PRO A 109 -13.92 14.63 -5.03
N LYS A 110 -13.80 13.91 -6.16
CA LYS A 110 -13.48 12.47 -6.22
C LYS A 110 -12.17 12.21 -6.97
N GLU A 111 -11.69 10.99 -6.88
CA GLU A 111 -10.55 10.48 -7.65
C GLU A 111 -10.87 10.42 -9.14
N ASP A 112 -9.85 10.48 -9.99
CA ASP A 112 -10.04 10.55 -11.44
C ASP A 112 -10.71 9.28 -12.01
N CYS A 113 -10.44 8.09 -11.44
CA CYS A 113 -11.11 6.83 -11.83
C CYS A 113 -12.62 6.76 -11.52
N SER A 114 -13.18 7.77 -10.84
CA SER A 114 -14.62 7.87 -10.56
C SER A 114 -15.42 8.52 -11.70
N ASP A 115 -14.77 9.15 -12.68
CA ASP A 115 -15.41 9.95 -13.73
C ASP A 115 -15.85 9.13 -14.96
N GLU A 116 -17.14 9.16 -15.31
CA GLU A 116 -17.72 8.41 -16.45
C GLU A 116 -18.03 9.28 -17.67
N LYS A 117 -17.18 10.27 -18.00
CA LYS A 117 -17.51 11.21 -19.10
C LYS A 117 -17.40 10.55 -20.47
N VAL A 118 -18.54 10.09 -20.97
CA VAL A 118 -18.72 9.50 -22.29
C VAL A 118 -18.84 10.58 -23.37
N TYR A 119 -18.00 10.47 -24.39
CA TYR A 119 -18.27 11.08 -25.68
C TYR A 119 -17.95 10.11 -26.80
N SER A 120 -18.84 9.91 -27.76
CA SER A 120 -18.53 9.22 -29.02
C SER A 120 -18.97 10.09 -30.20
N LYS A 121 -18.19 10.05 -31.27
CA LYS A 121 -18.66 10.42 -32.61
C LYS A 121 -18.00 9.52 -33.64
N GLU A 122 -18.83 8.97 -34.52
CA GLU A 122 -18.45 8.08 -35.63
C GLU A 122 -17.81 8.87 -36.79
N GLY A 123 -17.04 8.17 -37.62
CA GLY A 123 -16.40 8.70 -38.83
C GLY A 123 -15.94 7.54 -39.73
N PRO A 124 -16.03 7.65 -41.07
CA PRO A 124 -15.60 6.64 -42.06
C PRO A 124 -14.08 6.73 -42.35
N GLU A 125 -13.35 5.85 -43.09
CA GLU A 125 -13.58 5.04 -44.31
C GLU A 125 -12.66 3.78 -44.37
N HIS A 126 -12.83 2.83 -45.28
CA HIS A 126 -13.44 1.52 -45.03
C HIS A 126 -12.41 0.37 -45.13
N LEU A 127 -12.63 -0.70 -44.36
CA LEU A 127 -12.10 -2.05 -44.63
C LEU A 127 -12.80 -2.66 -45.87
N PRO A 128 -12.35 -3.81 -46.42
CA PRO A 128 -13.14 -4.54 -47.42
C PRO A 128 -14.58 -4.74 -46.94
N ALA A 129 -15.54 -4.70 -47.87
CA ALA A 129 -16.95 -4.81 -47.53
C ALA A 129 -17.21 -6.08 -46.71
N GLY A 130 -17.80 -5.91 -45.52
CA GLY A 130 -18.13 -7.01 -44.61
C GLY A 130 -17.14 -7.24 -43.48
N TYR A 131 -16.08 -6.44 -43.29
CA TYR A 131 -15.17 -6.58 -42.15
C TYR A 131 -15.17 -5.35 -41.23
N GLU A 132 -15.06 -5.60 -39.92
CA GLU A 132 -14.83 -4.57 -38.91
C GLU A 132 -13.82 -5.00 -37.85
N ILE A 133 -13.11 -4.05 -37.25
CA ILE A 133 -12.20 -4.29 -36.13
C ILE A 133 -12.90 -3.80 -34.86
N VAL A 134 -12.98 -4.66 -33.86
CA VAL A 134 -13.66 -4.35 -32.59
C VAL A 134 -12.71 -4.59 -31.43
N LEU A 135 -12.50 -3.55 -30.62
CA LEU A 135 -11.88 -3.68 -29.30
C LEU A 135 -12.96 -4.01 -28.28
N TYR A 136 -12.70 -4.93 -27.35
CA TYR A 136 -13.67 -5.28 -26.32
C TYR A 136 -13.03 -5.81 -25.03
N ILE A 137 -13.83 -5.77 -23.95
CA ILE A 137 -13.53 -6.31 -22.63
C ILE A 137 -14.69 -7.19 -22.16
N SER A 138 -14.39 -8.07 -21.21
CA SER A 138 -15.43 -8.86 -20.55
C SER A 138 -16.33 -7.99 -19.66
N MET A 139 -17.53 -8.48 -19.36
CA MET A 139 -18.40 -7.83 -18.38
C MET A 139 -17.77 -7.78 -16.98
N SER A 140 -16.97 -8.79 -16.60
CA SER A 140 -16.30 -8.87 -15.30
C SER A 140 -15.23 -7.80 -15.08
N ASP A 141 -14.62 -7.35 -16.18
CA ASP A 141 -13.51 -6.39 -16.15
C ASP A 141 -14.02 -4.95 -16.39
N SER A 142 -15.28 -4.79 -16.79
CA SER A 142 -15.88 -3.49 -17.13
C SER A 142 -15.90 -2.46 -15.98
N ASP A 143 -15.88 -2.93 -14.72
CA ASP A 143 -15.76 -2.09 -13.52
C ASP A 143 -14.32 -2.04 -12.97
N LYS A 144 -13.36 -2.69 -13.64
CA LYS A 144 -11.94 -2.78 -13.25
C LYS A 144 -11.03 -1.92 -14.13
N VAL A 145 -11.41 -1.66 -15.38
CA VAL A 145 -10.60 -0.88 -16.34
C VAL A 145 -11.39 0.20 -17.06
N GLY A 146 -10.70 1.29 -17.40
CA GLY A 146 -11.15 2.30 -18.35
C GLY A 146 -10.14 2.43 -19.50
N VAL A 147 -10.61 2.56 -20.73
CA VAL A 147 -9.77 2.75 -21.91
C VAL A 147 -10.18 4.01 -22.66
N PHE A 148 -9.20 4.85 -22.97
CA PHE A 148 -9.39 6.12 -23.63
C PHE A 148 -8.62 6.19 -24.94
N TYR A 149 -9.24 6.79 -25.95
CA TYR A 149 -8.61 7.12 -27.22
C TYR A 149 -8.39 8.64 -27.31
N VAL A 150 -7.24 9.06 -27.85
CA VAL A 150 -6.92 10.48 -28.00
C VAL A 150 -7.19 10.91 -29.43
N GLU A 151 -8.12 11.85 -29.57
CA GLU A 151 -8.36 12.58 -30.82
C GLU A 151 -7.72 13.97 -30.75
N ASN A 152 -7.15 14.42 -31.85
CA ASN A 152 -6.61 15.78 -31.99
C ASN A 152 -7.48 16.63 -32.95
N PRO A 153 -8.73 16.96 -32.58
CA PRO A 153 -9.58 17.82 -33.42
C PRO A 153 -9.07 19.28 -33.43
N PHE A 154 -9.57 20.07 -34.38
CA PHE A 154 -9.15 21.45 -34.63
C PHE A 154 -9.16 22.37 -33.40
N PHE A 155 -10.03 22.12 -32.42
CA PHE A 155 -10.19 22.95 -31.21
C PHE A 155 -9.41 22.44 -29.98
N GLY A 156 -8.49 21.48 -30.16
CA GLY A 156 -7.62 20.96 -29.10
C GLY A 156 -7.84 19.47 -28.82
N GLN A 157 -6.90 18.89 -28.09
CA GLN A 157 -6.86 17.46 -27.76
C GLN A 157 -8.10 17.02 -26.98
N ARG A 158 -8.66 15.87 -27.34
CA ARG A 158 -9.86 15.28 -26.72
C ARG A 158 -9.58 13.82 -26.38
N TYR A 159 -9.95 13.44 -25.15
CA TYR A 159 -9.90 12.05 -24.69
C TYR A 159 -11.31 11.46 -24.76
N VAL A 160 -11.43 10.30 -25.40
CA VAL A 160 -12.69 9.62 -25.68
C VAL A 160 -12.68 8.29 -24.93
N HIS A 161 -13.56 8.14 -23.92
CA HIS A 161 -13.74 6.86 -23.22
C HIS A 161 -14.41 5.83 -24.13
N ILE A 162 -13.68 4.78 -24.50
CA ILE A 162 -14.11 3.76 -25.48
C ILE A 162 -14.52 2.43 -24.84
N LEU A 163 -13.87 2.01 -23.75
CA LEU A 163 -14.17 0.77 -23.02
C LEU A 163 -14.14 1.02 -21.51
N GLY A 164 -15.00 0.34 -20.76
CA GLY A 164 -15.08 0.42 -19.31
C GLY A 164 -16.53 0.28 -18.83
N ARG A 165 -16.89 1.02 -17.78
CA ARG A 165 -18.25 0.93 -17.21
C ARG A 165 -19.32 1.22 -18.28
N ARG A 166 -20.22 0.26 -18.48
CA ARG A 166 -21.32 0.30 -19.46
C ARG A 166 -20.87 0.34 -20.95
N LYS A 167 -19.58 0.13 -21.24
CA LYS A 167 -19.03 0.06 -22.60
C LYS A 167 -18.11 -1.14 -22.74
N LEU A 168 -18.66 -2.23 -23.28
CA LEU A 168 -17.93 -3.49 -23.41
C LEU A 168 -17.16 -3.61 -24.72
N TYR A 169 -17.53 -2.86 -25.75
CA TYR A 169 -16.88 -2.92 -27.05
C TYR A 169 -16.85 -1.54 -27.74
N HIS A 170 -15.90 -1.38 -28.66
CA HIS A 170 -15.72 -0.21 -29.50
C HIS A 170 -15.27 -0.63 -30.90
N THR A 171 -16.06 -0.26 -31.91
CA THR A 171 -15.66 -0.44 -33.31
C THR A 171 -14.58 0.58 -33.68
N VAL A 172 -13.41 0.06 -34.06
CA VAL A 172 -12.23 0.84 -34.40
C VAL A 172 -12.36 1.40 -35.81
N LYS A 173 -12.03 2.68 -35.97
CA LYS A 173 -11.96 3.33 -37.28
C LYS A 173 -10.66 2.93 -37.98
N TYR A 174 -10.78 2.19 -39.07
CA TYR A 174 -9.65 1.88 -39.94
C TYR A 174 -9.23 3.12 -40.72
N THR A 175 -7.93 3.37 -40.88
CA THR A 175 -7.40 4.57 -41.59
C THR A 175 -6.55 4.25 -42.81
N GLY A 176 -6.41 2.96 -43.19
CA GLY A 176 -5.57 2.56 -44.33
C GLY A 176 -4.07 2.61 -44.03
N GLY A 177 -3.25 1.98 -44.90
CA GLY A 177 -1.78 2.04 -44.82
C GLY A 177 -1.16 1.39 -43.58
N SER A 178 0.06 1.80 -43.24
CA SER A 178 0.69 1.52 -41.93
C SER A 178 0.16 2.55 -40.94
N ALA A 179 -0.72 2.16 -40.03
CA ALA A 179 -1.25 3.07 -39.04
C ALA A 179 -1.24 2.46 -37.64
N GLU A 180 -1.18 3.36 -36.68
CA GLU A 180 -1.04 3.06 -35.27
C GLU A 180 -2.05 3.89 -34.51
N LEU A 181 -2.89 3.22 -33.73
CA LEU A 181 -3.81 3.89 -32.82
C LEU A 181 -3.29 3.75 -31.39
N LEU A 182 -3.29 4.88 -30.69
CA LEU A 182 -2.83 4.98 -29.33
C LEU A 182 -4.02 5.03 -28.37
N PHE A 183 -4.04 4.10 -27.43
CA PHE A 183 -5.03 4.08 -26.35
C PHE A 183 -4.35 4.21 -25.01
N PHE A 184 -5.03 4.82 -24.04
CA PHE A 184 -4.58 4.96 -22.67
C PHE A 184 -5.47 4.14 -21.75
N VAL A 185 -4.86 3.34 -20.88
CA VAL A 185 -5.58 2.46 -19.95
C VAL A 185 -5.41 2.96 -18.51
N GLU A 186 -6.48 2.87 -17.74
CA GLU A 186 -6.46 3.08 -16.29
C GLU A 186 -7.09 1.89 -15.54
N GLY A 187 -6.54 1.58 -14.37
CA GLY A 187 -7.18 0.70 -13.40
C GLY A 187 -8.19 1.48 -12.57
N LEU A 188 -9.34 0.87 -12.30
CA LEU A 188 -10.43 1.45 -11.52
C LEU A 188 -10.55 0.84 -10.12
N ARG A 189 -9.92 -0.32 -9.89
CA ARG A 189 -10.05 -1.08 -8.64
C ARG A 189 -8.77 -1.82 -8.33
N PHE A 190 -8.33 -1.76 -7.07
CA PHE A 190 -7.21 -2.57 -6.57
C PHE A 190 -7.54 -4.06 -6.52
N PRO A 191 -6.52 -4.96 -6.52
CA PRO A 191 -6.71 -6.36 -6.16
C PRO A 191 -7.48 -6.50 -4.85
N ASP A 192 -8.40 -7.46 -4.78
CA ASP A 192 -9.33 -7.61 -3.65
C ASP A 192 -9.89 -9.04 -3.56
N GLU A 193 -10.73 -9.32 -2.55
CA GLU A 193 -11.50 -10.57 -2.50
C GLU A 193 -12.31 -10.76 -3.79
N GLY A 194 -12.08 -11.87 -4.49
CA GLY A 194 -12.72 -12.17 -5.77
C GLY A 194 -12.14 -11.45 -6.98
N PHE A 195 -11.04 -10.69 -6.84
CA PHE A 195 -10.36 -10.03 -7.95
C PHE A 195 -8.83 -10.15 -7.83
N SER A 196 -8.23 -10.96 -8.69
CA SER A 196 -6.79 -11.27 -8.68
C SER A 196 -5.85 -10.13 -9.09
N GLY A 197 -6.42 -9.03 -9.58
CA GLY A 197 -5.68 -7.94 -10.22
C GLY A 197 -5.46 -8.13 -11.72
N LEU A 198 -5.80 -9.28 -12.31
CA LEU A 198 -5.62 -9.51 -13.75
C LEU A 198 -6.85 -9.06 -14.55
N VAL A 199 -6.61 -8.36 -15.65
CA VAL A 199 -7.63 -7.87 -16.59
C VAL A 199 -7.14 -8.07 -18.02
N SER A 200 -8.06 -8.34 -18.95
CA SER A 200 -7.71 -8.59 -20.35
C SER A 200 -8.44 -7.65 -21.30
N ILE A 201 -7.74 -7.21 -22.34
CA ILE A 201 -8.30 -6.40 -23.44
C ILE A 201 -8.06 -7.17 -24.73
N HIS A 202 -9.09 -7.22 -25.56
CA HIS A 202 -9.11 -8.00 -26.79
C HIS A 202 -9.33 -7.09 -27.99
N VAL A 203 -8.72 -7.43 -29.12
CA VAL A 203 -9.09 -6.91 -30.43
C VAL A 203 -9.47 -8.08 -31.32
N SER A 204 -10.61 -7.97 -32.01
CA SER A 204 -11.01 -8.96 -33.02
C SER A 204 -11.26 -8.32 -34.37
N LEU A 205 -10.87 -9.05 -35.42
CA LEU A 205 -11.37 -8.82 -36.78
C LEU A 205 -12.63 -9.65 -36.95
N LEU A 206 -13.75 -8.98 -37.20
CA LEU A 206 -15.06 -9.59 -37.35
C LEU A 206 -15.49 -9.57 -38.82
N GLU A 207 -16.08 -10.67 -39.27
CA GLU A 207 -16.65 -10.81 -40.60
C GLU A 207 -18.18 -10.86 -40.54
N TYR A 208 -18.81 -10.04 -41.36
CA TYR A 208 -20.25 -10.00 -41.58
C TYR A 208 -20.65 -11.06 -42.60
N MET A 209 -21.54 -11.96 -42.19
CA MET A 209 -22.06 -13.03 -43.03
C MET A 209 -23.38 -12.62 -43.70
N ALA A 210 -24.39 -12.34 -42.89
CA ALA A 210 -25.74 -11.98 -43.34
C ALA A 210 -26.54 -11.29 -42.22
N GLU A 211 -27.67 -10.71 -42.59
CA GLU A 211 -28.61 -10.11 -41.64
C GLU A 211 -29.15 -11.17 -40.65
N ALA A 212 -29.22 -10.84 -39.37
CA ALA A 212 -29.56 -11.72 -38.25
C ALA A 212 -28.55 -12.83 -37.88
N ILE A 213 -27.39 -12.91 -38.55
CA ILE A 213 -26.27 -13.77 -38.13
C ILE A 213 -25.25 -12.91 -37.36
N PRO A 214 -24.79 -13.32 -36.16
CA PRO A 214 -23.75 -12.58 -35.45
C PRO A 214 -22.46 -12.53 -36.28
N LEU A 215 -21.69 -11.46 -36.12
CA LEU A 215 -20.41 -11.36 -36.80
C LEU A 215 -19.46 -12.46 -36.31
N THR A 216 -18.70 -13.04 -37.25
CA THR A 216 -17.79 -14.14 -36.96
C THR A 216 -16.40 -13.60 -36.65
N PRO A 217 -15.80 -13.92 -35.48
CA PRO A 217 -14.42 -13.53 -35.19
C PRO A 217 -13.44 -14.37 -36.02
N ILE A 218 -12.75 -13.71 -36.95
CA ILE A 218 -11.76 -14.35 -37.84
C ILE A 218 -10.37 -14.35 -37.22
N PHE A 219 -10.08 -13.33 -36.43
CA PHE A 219 -8.83 -13.18 -35.70
C PHE A 219 -9.11 -12.50 -34.37
N THR A 220 -8.37 -12.90 -33.34
CA THR A 220 -8.39 -12.24 -32.03
C THR A 220 -6.97 -12.18 -31.49
N ASP A 221 -6.58 -10.99 -31.04
CA ASP A 221 -5.36 -10.77 -30.28
C ASP A 221 -5.72 -10.23 -28.89
N THR A 222 -4.91 -10.55 -27.88
CA THR A 222 -5.22 -10.31 -26.47
C THR A 222 -3.99 -9.81 -25.73
N VAL A 223 -4.19 -8.83 -24.88
CA VAL A 223 -3.19 -8.34 -23.92
C VAL A 223 -3.73 -8.47 -22.50
N THR A 224 -2.85 -8.79 -21.57
CA THR A 224 -3.17 -8.94 -20.15
C THR A 224 -2.39 -7.93 -19.32
N PHE A 225 -3.10 -7.24 -18.43
CA PHE A 225 -2.51 -6.34 -17.43
C PHE A 225 -2.68 -6.94 -16.03
N ARG A 226 -1.68 -6.71 -15.17
CA ARG A 226 -1.85 -6.80 -13.72
C ARG A 226 -1.98 -5.40 -13.13
N ILE A 227 -3.04 -5.18 -12.36
CA ILE A 227 -3.19 -3.98 -11.54
C ILE A 227 -2.15 -4.01 -10.41
N ALA A 228 -1.39 -2.93 -10.29
CA ALA A 228 -0.37 -2.75 -9.27
C ALA A 228 -1.00 -2.82 -7.86
N PRO A 229 -0.39 -3.57 -6.93
CA PRO A 229 -0.87 -3.66 -5.56
C PRO A 229 -0.59 -2.37 -4.78
N TRP A 230 -1.34 -2.15 -3.71
CA TRP A 230 -1.00 -1.15 -2.69
C TRP A 230 0.06 -1.71 -1.74
N ILE A 231 1.12 -0.93 -1.48
CA ILE A 231 2.30 -1.36 -0.71
C ILE A 231 2.56 -0.39 0.43
N MET A 232 2.71 -0.90 1.66
CA MET A 232 3.08 -0.13 2.86
C MET A 232 4.59 0.09 2.99
N THR A 233 4.96 1.07 3.80
CA THR A 233 6.36 1.46 4.03
C THR A 233 6.80 1.22 5.48
N PRO A 234 7.82 0.38 5.75
CA PRO A 234 8.30 0.17 7.11
C PRO A 234 9.05 1.36 7.69
N ASN A 235 9.17 1.40 9.03
CA ASN A 235 9.84 2.47 9.76
C ASN A 235 11.32 2.68 9.40
N ILE A 236 11.97 1.67 8.81
CA ILE A 236 13.38 1.76 8.36
C ILE A 236 13.58 2.59 7.09
N LEU A 237 12.50 2.90 6.35
CA LEU A 237 12.61 3.70 5.14
C LEU A 237 12.75 5.20 5.47
N PRO A 238 13.48 5.96 4.63
CA PRO A 238 13.74 7.38 4.85
C PRO A 238 12.46 8.21 4.93
N PRO A 239 12.21 8.93 6.04
CA PRO A 239 11.04 9.79 6.20
C PRO A 239 11.08 10.99 5.25
N VAL A 240 9.90 11.45 4.80
CA VAL A 240 9.76 12.66 3.96
C VAL A 240 8.90 13.72 4.63
N SER A 241 7.77 13.32 5.19
CA SER A 241 6.88 14.23 5.92
C SER A 241 6.45 13.61 7.24
N VAL A 242 6.29 14.44 8.26
CA VAL A 242 5.70 14.06 9.54
C VAL A 242 4.38 14.79 9.69
N PHE A 243 3.31 14.03 9.89
CA PHE A 243 1.96 14.54 10.10
C PHE A 243 1.63 14.54 11.59
N VAL A 244 1.04 15.63 12.09
CA VAL A 244 0.64 15.74 13.49
C VAL A 244 -0.62 16.58 13.63
N CYS A 245 -1.51 16.21 14.56
CA CYS A 245 -2.70 16.99 14.89
C CYS A 245 -2.39 18.08 15.92
N CYS A 246 -2.82 19.32 15.65
CA CYS A 246 -2.78 20.40 16.63
C CYS A 246 -4.04 20.40 17.49
N MET A 247 -3.84 20.44 18.81
CA MET A 247 -4.87 20.42 19.83
C MET A 247 -4.69 21.60 20.78
N LYS A 248 -5.76 21.96 21.51
CA LYS A 248 -5.70 23.07 22.47
C LYS A 248 -4.72 22.82 23.63
N ASP A 249 -4.43 21.56 23.92
CA ASP A 249 -3.68 21.08 25.08
C ASP A 249 -2.32 20.45 24.74
N ASN A 250 -1.89 20.42 23.47
CA ASN A 250 -0.66 19.72 23.04
C ASN A 250 0.50 20.62 22.57
N TYR A 251 0.54 21.89 22.99
CA TYR A 251 1.55 22.85 22.54
C TYR A 251 3.01 22.41 22.82
N LEU A 252 3.29 21.83 23.99
CA LEU A 252 4.63 21.34 24.34
C LEU A 252 5.04 20.17 23.44
N PHE A 253 4.13 19.22 23.24
CA PHE A 253 4.31 18.10 22.32
C PHE A 253 4.64 18.57 20.90
N LEU A 254 3.85 19.50 20.33
CA LEU A 254 4.10 20.05 19.00
C LEU A 254 5.47 20.73 18.90
N LYS A 255 5.90 21.44 19.94
CA LYS A 255 7.21 22.08 19.99
C LYS A 255 8.34 21.04 19.99
N GLU A 256 8.21 19.96 20.74
CA GLU A 256 9.22 18.91 20.82
C GLU A 256 9.27 18.06 19.55
N VAL A 257 8.12 17.73 18.96
CA VAL A 257 8.04 17.10 17.63
C VAL A 257 8.67 18.02 16.57
N LYS A 258 8.40 19.33 16.61
CA LYS A 258 9.05 20.29 15.71
C LYS A 258 10.57 20.29 15.87
N ASN A 259 11.07 20.34 17.10
CA ASN A 259 12.51 20.27 17.36
C ASN A 259 13.14 18.95 16.90
N LEU A 260 12.40 17.84 16.95
CA LEU A 260 12.85 16.56 16.43
C LEU A 260 12.94 16.59 14.90
N VAL A 261 11.90 17.08 14.23
CA VAL A 261 11.86 17.18 12.76
C VAL A 261 12.90 18.18 12.23
N GLU A 262 13.21 19.24 12.97
CA GLU A 262 14.29 20.19 12.61
C GLU A 262 15.69 19.56 12.58
N LYS A 263 15.88 18.39 13.19
CA LYS A 263 17.15 17.62 13.09
C LYS A 263 17.25 16.82 11.80
N THR A 264 16.14 16.66 11.08
CA THR A 264 16.03 15.85 9.88
C THR A 264 15.74 16.75 8.67
N ASN A 265 15.70 16.15 7.47
CA ASN A 265 15.29 16.84 6.24
C ASN A 265 13.78 16.72 5.98
N CYS A 266 12.99 16.32 6.98
CA CYS A 266 11.56 16.07 6.81
C CYS A 266 10.75 17.36 6.89
N GLU A 267 9.61 17.38 6.19
CA GLU A 267 8.61 18.44 6.33
C GLU A 267 7.63 18.12 7.47
N LEU A 268 7.37 19.08 8.37
CA LEU A 268 6.32 18.95 9.38
C LEU A 268 4.98 19.48 8.84
N LYS A 269 3.97 18.62 8.74
CA LYS A 269 2.61 18.94 8.32
C LYS A 269 1.65 18.87 9.51
N VAL A 270 1.04 20.01 9.85
CA VAL A 270 0.17 20.12 11.02
C VAL A 270 -1.29 20.17 10.60
N CYS A 271 -2.10 19.21 11.05
CA CYS A 271 -3.54 19.21 10.91
C CYS A 271 -4.20 20.04 12.02
N PHE A 272 -4.83 21.15 11.67
CA PHE A 272 -5.41 22.08 12.64
C PHE A 272 -6.84 21.71 13.06
N GLN A 273 -7.33 22.39 14.11
CA GLN A 273 -8.60 22.09 14.77
C GLN A 273 -9.84 22.16 13.87
N TYR A 274 -9.82 22.99 12.82
CA TYR A 274 -10.93 23.07 11.87
C TYR A 274 -11.11 21.77 11.07
N MET A 275 -10.03 20.98 10.91
CA MET A 275 -10.03 19.72 10.18
C MET A 275 -10.13 18.52 11.12
N ASN A 276 -9.29 18.46 12.16
CA ASN A 276 -9.28 17.31 13.05
C ASN A 276 -10.48 17.24 14.01
N ARG A 277 -11.23 18.34 14.20
CA ARG A 277 -12.44 18.42 15.05
C ARG A 277 -12.26 17.82 16.45
N GLY A 278 -11.06 17.94 17.02
CA GLY A 278 -10.72 17.45 18.35
C GLY A 278 -10.20 16.00 18.39
N ASP A 279 -9.99 15.38 17.24
CA ASP A 279 -9.33 14.09 17.11
C ASP A 279 -7.82 14.26 16.99
N ARG A 280 -7.08 13.55 17.84
CA ARG A 280 -5.63 13.67 17.95
C ARG A 280 -4.88 12.51 17.30
N TRP A 281 -5.61 11.50 16.81
CA TRP A 281 -5.07 10.20 16.41
C TRP A 281 -4.93 10.10 14.90
N ILE A 282 -3.94 10.82 14.34
CA ILE A 282 -3.69 10.79 12.89
C ILE A 282 -3.14 9.44 12.41
N GLN A 283 -2.49 8.68 13.29
CA GLN A 283 -2.05 7.31 13.00
C GLN A 283 -3.23 6.34 12.84
N ASP A 284 -4.32 6.57 13.57
CA ASP A 284 -5.44 5.64 13.60
C ASP A 284 -6.33 5.72 12.35
N GLU A 285 -6.36 6.89 11.69
CA GLU A 285 -7.26 7.14 10.56
C GLU A 285 -6.64 6.77 9.21
N ILE A 286 -5.33 6.94 9.04
CA ILE A 286 -4.70 6.82 7.73
C ILE A 286 -3.42 6.00 7.78
N GLU A 287 -3.13 5.30 6.68
CA GLU A 287 -1.89 4.57 6.48
C GLU A 287 -1.29 4.97 5.13
N PHE A 288 -0.01 5.35 5.12
CA PHE A 288 0.65 5.79 3.89
C PHE A 288 1.26 4.58 3.16
N GLY A 289 0.78 4.33 1.95
CA GLY A 289 1.39 3.39 1.03
C GLY A 289 1.72 4.03 -0.31
N TYR A 290 2.04 3.18 -1.29
CA TYR A 290 2.31 3.60 -2.65
C TYR A 290 1.87 2.54 -3.67
N ILE A 291 1.79 2.97 -4.93
CA ILE A 291 1.67 2.11 -6.10
C ILE A 291 2.76 2.45 -7.10
N GLU A 292 3.21 1.45 -7.86
CA GLU A 292 4.32 1.61 -8.80
C GLU A 292 4.10 0.76 -10.06
N ALA A 293 4.51 1.33 -11.19
CA ALA A 293 4.59 0.72 -12.51
C ALA A 293 5.84 1.29 -13.22
N PRO A 294 6.36 0.63 -14.27
CA PRO A 294 7.60 1.04 -14.95
C PRO A 294 7.62 2.52 -15.38
N HIS A 295 6.47 3.07 -15.76
CA HIS A 295 6.32 4.43 -16.24
C HIS A 295 5.94 5.48 -15.19
N LYS A 296 5.45 5.08 -14.00
CA LYS A 296 4.99 6.01 -12.95
C LYS A 296 4.82 5.28 -11.61
N GLY A 297 5.02 6.01 -10.51
CA GLY A 297 4.51 5.63 -9.19
C GLY A 297 4.08 6.89 -8.43
N PHE A 298 3.12 6.77 -7.53
CA PHE A 298 2.72 7.85 -6.63
C PHE A 298 2.16 7.32 -5.28
N PRO A 299 2.33 8.06 -4.16
CA PRO A 299 1.81 7.65 -2.86
C PRO A 299 0.30 7.50 -2.89
N VAL A 300 -0.23 6.55 -2.11
CA VAL A 300 -1.66 6.29 -1.97
C VAL A 300 -1.98 6.11 -0.49
N VAL A 301 -2.84 6.96 0.05
CA VAL A 301 -3.33 6.82 1.43
C VAL A 301 -4.43 5.76 1.48
N LEU A 302 -4.28 4.79 2.36
CA LEU A 302 -5.38 3.93 2.80
C LEU A 302 -6.07 4.61 3.97
N ASP A 303 -7.38 4.79 3.85
CA ASP A 303 -8.25 5.40 4.87
C ASP A 303 -8.98 4.30 5.67
N SER A 304 -8.94 4.44 6.99
CA SER A 304 -9.48 3.46 7.93
C SER A 304 -10.99 3.57 8.04
N PRO A 305 -11.73 2.44 8.13
CA PRO A 305 -13.16 2.46 8.43
C PRO A 305 -13.46 2.91 9.88
N ARG A 306 -12.45 3.29 10.67
CA ARG A 306 -12.62 3.99 11.96
C ARG A 306 -13.58 5.17 11.82
N ASP A 307 -13.46 5.90 10.72
CA ASP A 307 -14.40 6.91 10.24
C ASP A 307 -14.74 7.96 11.32
N GLY A 308 -13.69 8.39 12.03
CA GLY A 308 -13.80 9.24 13.21
C GLY A 308 -13.97 10.72 12.86
N SER A 309 -13.48 11.60 13.74
CA SER A 309 -13.50 13.04 13.48
C SER A 309 -12.50 13.46 12.38
N LEU A 310 -11.54 12.58 12.04
CA LEU A 310 -10.56 12.73 10.96
C LEU A 310 -10.98 12.19 9.59
N LYS A 311 -12.15 11.56 9.43
CA LYS A 311 -12.58 10.93 8.15
C LYS A 311 -12.50 11.78 6.89
N ASP A 312 -12.61 13.09 7.05
CA ASP A 312 -12.54 14.03 5.92
C ASP A 312 -11.09 14.41 5.58
N PHE A 313 -10.14 14.16 6.46
CA PHE A 313 -8.73 14.54 6.32
C PHE A 313 -8.08 13.93 5.07
N PRO A 314 -8.11 12.59 4.85
CA PRO A 314 -7.48 12.01 3.67
C PRO A 314 -8.03 12.57 2.36
N VAL A 315 -9.37 12.67 2.22
CA VAL A 315 -9.99 13.20 0.99
C VAL A 315 -9.81 14.71 0.82
N LYS A 316 -9.86 15.51 1.90
CA LYS A 316 -9.79 16.99 1.79
C LYS A 316 -8.39 17.56 1.84
N GLN A 317 -7.41 16.86 2.42
CA GLN A 317 -6.06 17.39 2.61
C GLN A 317 -4.99 16.60 1.84
N LEU A 318 -5.19 15.30 1.62
CA LEU A 318 -4.17 14.45 0.98
C LEU A 318 -4.48 14.17 -0.49
N LEU A 319 -5.72 13.82 -0.83
CA LEU A 319 -6.12 13.53 -2.21
C LEU A 319 -5.83 14.72 -3.14
N GLY A 320 -4.97 14.51 -4.11
CA GLY A 320 -4.51 15.55 -5.02
C GLY A 320 -3.67 14.98 -6.16
N PRO A 321 -2.99 15.85 -6.94
CA PRO A 321 -2.14 15.40 -8.03
C PRO A 321 -1.00 14.54 -7.50
N ASP A 322 -0.80 13.35 -8.09
CA ASP A 322 0.21 12.37 -7.65
C ASP A 322 0.07 11.98 -6.16
N PHE A 323 -1.15 12.01 -5.61
CA PHE A 323 -1.44 11.52 -4.28
C PHE A 323 -2.81 10.83 -4.24
N GLY A 324 -2.79 9.51 -4.27
CA GLY A 324 -3.97 8.67 -4.38
C GLY A 324 -4.69 8.41 -3.06
N TYR A 325 -5.92 7.93 -3.15
CA TYR A 325 -6.77 7.57 -2.03
C TYR A 325 -7.43 6.21 -2.24
N VAL A 326 -7.55 5.42 -1.17
CA VAL A 326 -8.31 4.17 -1.16
C VAL A 326 -8.92 3.94 0.23
N THR A 327 -10.12 3.37 0.30
CA THR A 327 -10.77 2.98 1.57
C THR A 327 -11.47 1.63 1.42
N ARG A 328 -11.79 0.98 2.55
CA ARG A 328 -12.60 -0.24 2.62
C ARG A 328 -13.62 -0.16 3.76
N GLU A 329 -14.88 0.00 3.38
CA GLU A 329 -15.99 0.09 4.32
C GLU A 329 -16.66 -1.28 4.55
N PRO A 330 -16.83 -1.72 5.81
CA PRO A 330 -17.58 -2.94 6.10
C PRO A 330 -19.09 -2.73 5.88
N LEU A 331 -19.74 -3.67 5.18
CA LEU A 331 -21.18 -3.58 4.89
C LEU A 331 -22.05 -3.93 6.11
N PHE A 332 -21.63 -4.91 6.90
CA PHE A 332 -22.41 -5.46 8.02
C PHE A 332 -21.61 -5.66 9.30
N GLU A 333 -20.29 -5.77 9.21
CA GLU A 333 -19.42 -6.01 10.35
C GLU A 333 -19.21 -4.71 11.13
N PRO A 334 -19.36 -4.70 12.46
CA PRO A 334 -19.10 -3.51 13.25
C PRO A 334 -17.60 -3.21 13.29
N VAL A 335 -17.27 -1.93 13.11
CA VAL A 335 -15.91 -1.41 13.28
C VAL A 335 -15.55 -1.41 14.77
N THR A 336 -14.32 -1.83 15.07
CA THR A 336 -13.77 -1.89 16.43
C THR A 336 -12.48 -1.08 16.53
N SER A 337 -11.92 -0.96 17.75
CA SER A 337 -10.61 -0.32 17.95
C SER A 337 -9.49 -0.93 17.08
N LEU A 338 -9.61 -2.21 16.72
CA LEU A 338 -8.60 -2.93 15.94
C LEU A 338 -8.61 -2.57 14.44
N ASP A 339 -9.61 -1.84 13.98
CA ASP A 339 -9.69 -1.33 12.60
C ASP A 339 -8.93 -0.01 12.44
N SER A 340 -8.50 0.61 13.55
CA SER A 340 -7.59 1.77 13.53
C SER A 340 -6.20 1.36 13.08
N PHE A 341 -5.52 2.21 12.32
CA PHE A 341 -4.24 1.86 11.69
C PHE A 341 -3.00 1.96 12.58
N GLY A 342 -3.11 2.36 13.85
CA GLY A 342 -2.12 1.95 14.88
C GLY A 342 -2.01 0.41 15.03
N ASN A 343 -3.02 -0.33 14.55
CA ASN A 343 -3.05 -1.78 14.50
C ASN A 343 -2.66 -2.37 13.12
N LEU A 344 -2.10 -1.56 12.22
CA LEU A 344 -1.64 -1.97 10.90
C LEU A 344 -0.21 -1.49 10.68
N GLU A 345 0.76 -2.40 10.79
CA GLU A 345 2.19 -2.10 10.66
C GLU A 345 2.81 -2.95 9.55
N VAL A 346 4.08 -2.70 9.23
CA VAL A 346 4.82 -3.53 8.27
C VAL A 346 6.26 -3.75 8.70
N SER A 347 6.73 -5.00 8.58
CA SER A 347 8.11 -5.33 8.88
C SER A 347 9.06 -4.74 7.83
N PRO A 348 10.33 -4.49 8.19
CA PRO A 348 11.40 -4.36 7.21
C PRO A 348 11.47 -5.58 6.27
N PRO A 349 12.13 -5.46 5.09
CA PRO A 349 12.43 -6.61 4.24
C PRO A 349 13.14 -7.71 5.01
N VAL A 350 12.59 -8.91 4.95
CA VAL A 350 13.11 -10.10 5.63
C VAL A 350 13.23 -11.25 4.65
N THR A 351 14.07 -12.21 4.99
CA THR A 351 14.25 -13.45 4.23
C THR A 351 14.03 -14.60 5.19
N PRO A 352 12.77 -15.07 5.37
CA PRO A 352 12.52 -16.29 6.11
C PRO A 352 13.33 -17.43 5.50
N SER A 353 13.83 -18.36 6.32
CA SER A 353 14.72 -19.42 5.87
C SER A 353 14.09 -20.24 4.73
N GLY A 354 14.58 -20.05 3.50
CA GLY A 354 14.19 -20.83 2.31
C GLY A 354 13.37 -20.09 1.25
N GLU A 355 12.94 -18.84 1.48
CA GLU A 355 12.20 -18.04 0.50
C GLU A 355 13.03 -16.85 -0.01
N THR A 356 12.81 -16.44 -1.26
CA THR A 356 13.42 -15.23 -1.84
C THR A 356 12.89 -13.99 -1.12
N GLY A 357 13.77 -13.05 -0.77
CA GLY A 357 13.45 -11.91 0.11
C GLY A 357 12.19 -11.14 -0.29
N THR A 358 11.32 -10.89 0.68
CA THR A 358 10.07 -10.15 0.49
C THR A 358 10.28 -8.65 0.73
N THR A 359 9.39 -7.81 0.19
CA THR A 359 9.30 -6.36 0.46
C THR A 359 8.81 -6.01 1.88
N GLY A 360 9.03 -6.90 2.85
CA GLY A 360 8.48 -6.86 4.20
C GLY A 360 7.12 -7.58 4.29
N ASN A 361 6.74 -7.99 5.50
CA ASN A 361 5.46 -8.64 5.79
C ASN A 361 4.56 -7.67 6.56
N LEU A 362 3.29 -7.52 6.16
CA LEU A 362 2.30 -6.73 6.89
C LEU A 362 2.06 -7.37 8.26
N LEU A 363 1.97 -6.57 9.32
CA LEU A 363 1.72 -7.02 10.69
C LEU A 363 0.39 -6.43 11.16
N LYS A 364 -0.59 -7.29 11.44
CA LYS A 364 -1.95 -6.90 11.88
C LYS A 364 -2.43 -7.83 12.99
N ASN A 365 -3.58 -7.58 13.62
CA ASN A 365 -4.04 -8.44 14.73
C ASN A 365 -4.64 -9.81 14.29
N CYS A 366 -4.39 -10.85 15.11
CA CYS A 366 -5.10 -12.12 15.22
C CYS A 366 -5.71 -12.25 16.63
N PRO A 367 -7.01 -12.54 16.78
CA PRO A 367 -7.46 -13.13 18.02
C PRO A 367 -6.78 -14.51 18.20
N LEU A 368 -6.36 -14.86 19.42
CA LEU A 368 -5.87 -16.20 19.72
C LEU A 368 -6.86 -17.25 19.18
N PRO A 369 -6.40 -18.38 18.58
CA PRO A 369 -7.25 -19.51 18.25
C PRO A 369 -7.68 -20.23 19.53
N THR A 370 -8.48 -19.55 20.36
CA THR A 370 -9.21 -20.15 21.47
C THR A 370 -10.54 -20.72 20.96
N PRO A 371 -11.08 -21.77 21.60
CA PRO A 371 -12.38 -22.31 21.23
C PRO A 371 -13.47 -21.21 21.22
N PRO A 372 -14.60 -21.39 20.50
CA PRO A 372 -15.58 -20.35 20.14
C PRO A 372 -16.32 -19.66 21.30
N ARG A 373 -15.89 -19.86 22.55
CA ARG A 373 -16.45 -19.25 23.76
C ARG A 373 -15.87 -17.87 24.09
N SER A 374 -14.79 -17.44 23.42
CA SER A 374 -14.14 -16.15 23.64
C SER A 374 -14.20 -15.33 22.35
N GLY A 375 -15.28 -14.58 22.14
CA GLY A 375 -15.45 -13.66 21.01
C GLY A 375 -14.54 -12.43 21.14
N GLY A 376 -13.24 -12.60 20.93
CA GLY A 376 -12.25 -11.53 20.91
C GLY A 376 -12.42 -10.61 19.71
N ARG A 377 -11.92 -9.38 19.80
CA ARG A 377 -12.01 -8.40 18.70
C ARG A 377 -11.09 -8.85 17.55
N ARG A 378 -11.46 -8.52 16.31
CA ARG A 378 -10.62 -8.71 15.12
C ARG A 378 -10.84 -7.55 14.16
N MET A 379 -9.80 -7.18 13.40
CA MET A 379 -9.94 -6.27 12.27
C MET A 379 -10.96 -6.83 11.28
N THR A 380 -11.80 -5.97 10.73
CA THR A 380 -12.88 -6.31 9.80
C THR A 380 -12.36 -7.13 8.61
N LYS A 381 -13.20 -8.06 8.15
CA LYS A 381 -12.87 -8.96 7.03
C LYS A 381 -12.50 -8.19 5.77
N VAL A 382 -13.23 -7.12 5.46
CA VAL A 382 -13.02 -6.33 4.25
C VAL A 382 -11.61 -5.73 4.17
N VAL A 383 -11.07 -5.22 5.29
CA VAL A 383 -9.70 -4.69 5.33
C VAL A 383 -8.70 -5.85 5.28
N ARG A 384 -8.94 -6.93 6.04
CA ARG A 384 -8.03 -8.09 6.05
C ARG A 384 -7.87 -8.74 4.67
N ASP A 385 -8.96 -8.88 3.93
CA ASP A 385 -8.96 -9.48 2.60
C ASP A 385 -8.32 -8.56 1.57
N PHE A 386 -8.58 -7.24 1.65
CA PHE A 386 -7.89 -6.25 0.83
C PHE A 386 -6.36 -6.37 0.99
N LEU A 387 -5.87 -6.37 2.23
CA LEU A 387 -4.43 -6.51 2.50
C LEU A 387 -3.87 -7.85 2.00
N GLN A 388 -4.62 -8.94 2.16
CA GLN A 388 -4.22 -10.27 1.66
C GLN A 388 -4.14 -10.31 0.13
N ALA A 389 -5.08 -9.64 -0.55
CA ALA A 389 -5.16 -9.64 -2.01
C ALA A 389 -4.00 -8.90 -2.69
N GLN A 390 -3.30 -8.02 -1.96
CA GLN A 390 -2.11 -7.31 -2.48
C GLN A 390 -0.92 -8.25 -2.71
N GLN A 391 -0.86 -9.40 -2.02
CA GLN A 391 0.11 -10.50 -2.15
C GLN A 391 1.57 -10.17 -1.81
N VAL A 392 2.06 -8.97 -2.12
CA VAL A 392 3.50 -8.61 -2.06
C VAL A 392 4.05 -8.37 -0.65
N GLN A 393 3.18 -8.17 0.34
CA GLN A 393 3.57 -8.04 1.75
C GLN A 393 2.71 -8.97 2.63
N ALA A 394 2.90 -10.28 2.45
CA ALA A 394 2.12 -11.34 3.09
C ALA A 394 1.76 -11.04 4.56
N PRO A 395 0.48 -10.76 4.88
CA PRO A 395 0.11 -10.35 6.23
C PRO A 395 0.26 -11.46 7.27
N VAL A 396 0.92 -11.13 8.38
CA VAL A 396 1.05 -11.95 9.59
C VAL A 396 0.12 -11.37 10.66
N GLU A 397 -0.67 -12.23 11.28
CA GLU A 397 -1.58 -11.83 12.36
C GLU A 397 -0.93 -12.06 13.74
N LEU A 398 -0.84 -11.01 14.58
CA LEU A 398 -0.25 -10.94 15.92
C LEU A 398 -1.32 -10.82 17.00
N TYR A 399 -1.09 -11.24 18.24
CA TYR A 399 -2.06 -11.11 19.32
C TYR A 399 -2.00 -9.75 20.01
N SER A 400 -2.92 -8.83 19.67
CA SER A 400 -3.04 -7.51 20.33
C SER A 400 -4.28 -7.37 21.22
N ASP A 401 -5.25 -8.30 21.16
CA ASP A 401 -6.53 -8.16 21.90
C ASP A 401 -6.40 -8.24 23.44
N TRP A 402 -5.21 -8.55 23.95
CA TRP A 402 -4.89 -8.42 25.38
C TRP A 402 -4.72 -6.96 25.84
N LEU A 403 -4.55 -6.01 24.92
CA LEU A 403 -4.50 -4.57 25.20
C LEU A 403 -5.90 -3.95 25.12
N THR A 404 -6.16 -2.95 25.96
CA THR A 404 -7.46 -2.26 26.00
C THR A 404 -7.74 -1.57 24.66
N VAL A 405 -6.74 -0.87 24.10
CA VAL A 405 -6.83 -0.27 22.76
C VAL A 405 -6.69 -1.36 21.70
N GLY A 406 -5.68 -2.23 21.82
CA GLY A 406 -5.59 -3.43 21.01
C GLY A 406 -4.79 -3.24 19.73
N HIS A 407 -3.76 -2.39 19.78
CA HIS A 407 -2.91 -2.05 18.64
C HIS A 407 -1.54 -2.72 18.75
N VAL A 408 -0.91 -3.00 17.61
CA VAL A 408 0.42 -3.63 17.57
C VAL A 408 1.54 -2.64 17.87
N ASP A 409 1.35 -1.36 17.54
CA ASP A 409 2.30 -0.28 17.82
C ASP A 409 2.51 -0.01 19.33
N GLU A 410 1.61 -0.50 20.19
CA GLU A 410 1.70 -0.41 21.65
C GLU A 410 2.80 -1.31 22.25
N PHE A 411 3.21 -2.37 21.54
CA PHE A 411 4.14 -3.35 22.08
C PHE A 411 5.35 -3.67 21.20
N MET A 412 5.37 -3.25 19.94
CA MET A 412 6.50 -3.48 19.05
C MET A 412 6.77 -2.29 18.12
N THR A 413 8.01 -2.16 17.65
CA THR A 413 8.40 -1.27 16.54
C THR A 413 9.70 -1.76 15.91
N PHE A 414 10.11 -1.15 14.79
CA PHE A 414 11.38 -1.42 14.13
C PHE A 414 12.20 -0.15 14.00
N VAL A 415 13.50 -0.26 14.27
CA VAL A 415 14.46 0.83 14.09
C VAL A 415 15.60 0.39 13.16
N PRO A 416 16.09 1.28 12.27
CA PRO A 416 17.26 0.97 11.46
C PRO A 416 18.52 0.91 12.34
N ILE A 417 19.56 0.25 11.86
CA ILE A 417 20.92 0.39 12.41
C ILE A 417 21.67 1.35 11.47
N PRO A 418 21.90 2.62 11.89
CA PRO A 418 22.56 3.64 11.08
C PRO A 418 23.84 3.14 10.41
N GLY A 419 23.98 3.44 9.11
CA GLY A 419 25.14 3.01 8.31
C GLY A 419 25.10 1.55 7.84
N THR A 420 24.01 0.82 8.07
CA THR A 420 23.85 -0.56 7.60
C THR A 420 22.46 -0.76 6.97
N LYS A 421 22.27 -1.88 6.25
CA LYS A 421 20.94 -2.35 5.79
C LYS A 421 20.19 -3.18 6.84
N LYS A 422 20.69 -3.25 8.09
CA LYS A 422 20.12 -4.06 9.16
C LYS A 422 19.18 -3.23 10.03
N PHE A 423 18.35 -3.91 10.80
CA PHE A 423 17.40 -3.30 11.73
C PHE A 423 17.42 -4.02 13.08
N ARG A 424 16.71 -3.43 14.05
CA ARG A 424 16.33 -4.06 15.32
C ARG A 424 14.83 -3.98 15.51
N MET A 425 14.23 -5.06 15.99
CA MET A 425 12.88 -5.06 16.51
C MET A 425 12.93 -4.66 17.98
N LEU A 426 12.18 -3.63 18.35
CA LEU A 426 12.02 -3.22 19.73
C LEU A 426 10.73 -3.84 20.26
N MET A 427 10.79 -4.48 21.42
CA MET A 427 9.64 -5.10 22.06
C MET A 427 9.44 -4.51 23.46
N ALA A 428 8.19 -4.20 23.81
CA ALA A 428 7.83 -3.90 25.19
C ALA A 428 8.12 -5.12 26.09
N SER A 429 8.70 -4.89 27.27
CA SER A 429 9.07 -5.95 28.20
C SER A 429 8.81 -5.54 29.66
N THR A 430 7.84 -6.20 30.29
CA THR A 430 7.54 -6.01 31.71
C THR A 430 8.62 -6.62 32.59
N SER A 431 9.17 -7.76 32.16
CA SER A 431 10.26 -8.43 32.85
C SER A 431 11.53 -7.57 32.92
N ALA A 432 11.87 -6.84 31.85
CA ALA A 432 12.97 -5.88 31.83
C ALA A 432 12.73 -4.72 32.82
N CYS A 433 11.51 -4.18 32.87
CA CYS A 433 11.14 -3.12 33.82
C CYS A 433 11.25 -3.59 35.28
N TYR A 434 10.71 -4.76 35.62
CA TYR A 434 10.83 -5.33 36.96
C TYR A 434 12.28 -5.64 37.35
N LYS A 435 13.10 -6.10 36.40
CA LYS A 435 14.53 -6.32 36.63
C LYS A 435 15.23 -5.01 36.98
N LEU A 436 15.06 -3.97 36.17
CA LEU A 436 15.63 -2.65 36.39
C LEU A 436 15.20 -2.07 37.75
N PHE A 437 13.92 -2.15 38.09
CA PHE A 437 13.41 -1.64 39.37
C PHE A 437 13.97 -2.41 40.58
N ARG A 438 14.14 -3.73 40.47
CA ARG A 438 14.80 -4.53 41.53
C ARG A 438 16.29 -4.18 41.68
N GLU A 439 16.98 -3.91 40.59
CA GLU A 439 18.37 -3.43 40.62
C GLU A 439 18.46 -2.08 41.32
N LYS A 440 17.63 -1.10 40.94
CA LYS A 440 17.57 0.21 41.59
C LYS A 440 17.15 0.14 43.06
N GLN A 441 16.26 -0.78 43.42
CA GLN A 441 15.92 -1.04 44.83
C GLN A 441 17.14 -1.53 45.63
N LYS A 442 17.93 -2.48 45.07
CA LYS A 442 19.15 -3.01 45.71
C LYS A 442 20.25 -1.97 45.85
N GLU A 443 20.33 -1.02 44.92
CA GLU A 443 21.24 0.14 44.98
C GLU A 443 20.82 1.19 46.03
N GLY A 444 19.68 1.00 46.72
CA GLY A 444 19.19 1.91 47.75
C GLY A 444 18.18 2.95 47.24
N HIS A 445 17.79 2.90 45.97
CA HIS A 445 16.85 3.84 45.36
C HIS A 445 15.38 3.38 45.41
N GLY A 446 15.02 2.49 46.33
CA GLY A 446 13.65 1.96 46.45
C GLY A 446 12.57 3.02 46.69
N GLU A 447 12.93 4.16 47.28
CA GLU A 447 12.03 5.30 47.53
C GLU A 447 12.00 6.32 46.39
N ALA A 448 12.71 6.08 45.29
CA ALA A 448 12.68 6.95 44.11
C ALA A 448 11.24 7.06 43.56
N ILE A 449 10.81 8.31 43.33
CA ILE A 449 9.43 8.66 42.99
C ILE A 449 9.27 8.72 41.47
N MET A 450 8.21 8.09 40.95
CA MET A 450 7.74 8.22 39.57
C MET A 450 6.82 9.44 39.41
N PHE A 451 6.66 9.92 38.17
CA PHE A 451 5.75 11.01 37.82
C PHE A 451 6.09 12.35 38.50
N LYS A 452 7.37 12.57 38.83
CA LYS A 452 7.86 13.86 39.35
C LYS A 452 7.58 14.96 38.31
N GLY A 453 6.95 16.05 38.75
CA GLY A 453 6.52 17.16 37.88
C GLY A 453 5.04 17.12 37.45
N LEU A 454 4.32 16.01 37.71
CA LEU A 454 2.91 15.86 37.32
C LEU A 454 1.98 16.05 38.52
N GLY A 455 1.49 17.28 38.70
CA GLY A 455 0.73 17.72 39.89
C GLY A 455 -0.45 16.83 40.30
N GLY A 456 -1.15 16.21 39.34
CA GLY A 456 -2.27 15.28 39.61
C GLY A 456 -1.85 13.89 40.13
N MET A 457 -0.58 13.51 39.94
CA MET A 457 0.00 12.22 40.37
C MET A 457 0.85 12.36 41.63
N SER A 458 1.26 13.59 41.98
CA SER A 458 2.05 13.91 43.17
C SER A 458 1.43 13.40 44.47
N SER A 459 0.09 13.38 44.58
CA SER A 459 -0.63 12.90 45.77
C SER A 459 -0.57 11.37 45.96
N LYS A 460 -0.31 10.60 44.90
CA LYS A 460 -0.28 9.12 44.96
C LYS A 460 1.07 8.55 45.43
N ARG A 461 2.14 9.37 45.38
CA ARG A 461 3.53 9.06 45.74
C ARG A 461 3.93 7.62 45.35
N ILE A 462 3.99 7.39 44.04
CA ILE A 462 4.32 6.07 43.47
C ILE A 462 5.85 5.90 43.50
N THR A 463 6.33 4.93 44.26
CA THR A 463 7.76 4.60 44.39
C THR A 463 8.07 3.21 43.86
N ILE A 464 9.35 2.92 43.61
CA ILE A 464 9.83 1.58 43.24
C ILE A 464 9.36 0.53 44.26
N ASN A 465 9.54 0.79 45.56
CA ASN A 465 9.11 -0.09 46.64
C ASN A 465 7.61 -0.42 46.57
N LYS A 466 6.77 0.58 46.29
CA LYS A 466 5.31 0.42 46.17
C LYS A 466 4.88 -0.39 44.94
N ILE A 467 5.64 -0.30 43.85
CA ILE A 467 5.39 -1.11 42.64
C ILE A 467 5.81 -2.56 42.88
N LEU A 468 7.00 -2.77 43.46
CA LEU A 468 7.56 -4.10 43.68
C LEU A 468 6.82 -4.89 44.79
N SER A 469 6.22 -4.20 45.76
CA SER A 469 5.42 -4.84 46.82
C SER A 469 3.96 -5.10 46.43
N ASN A 470 3.51 -4.62 45.26
CA ASN A 470 2.16 -4.84 44.79
C ASN A 470 2.03 -6.20 44.07
N GLU A 471 1.62 -7.22 44.82
CA GLU A 471 1.51 -8.59 44.32
C GLU A 471 0.55 -8.73 43.13
N SER A 472 -0.60 -8.03 43.12
CA SER A 472 -1.53 -8.12 42.00
C SER A 472 -0.95 -7.53 40.71
N LEU A 473 -0.28 -6.38 40.81
CA LEU A 473 0.39 -5.75 39.67
C LEU A 473 1.50 -6.65 39.10
N VAL A 474 2.23 -7.37 39.97
CA VAL A 474 3.24 -8.35 39.55
C VAL A 474 2.59 -9.50 38.77
N GLN A 475 1.50 -10.08 39.28
CA GLN A 475 0.79 -11.18 38.61
C GLN A 475 0.21 -10.74 37.26
N GLU A 476 -0.38 -9.54 37.19
CA GLU A 476 -0.89 -8.95 35.95
C GLU A 476 0.23 -8.81 34.91
N ASN A 477 1.38 -8.25 35.29
CA ASN A 477 2.49 -8.04 34.36
C ASN A 477 3.23 -9.34 33.98
N GLN A 478 3.21 -10.37 34.83
CA GLN A 478 3.66 -11.70 34.43
C GLN A 478 2.76 -12.30 33.35
N TYR A 479 1.44 -12.09 33.45
CA TYR A 479 0.51 -12.48 32.39
C TYR A 479 0.78 -11.69 31.09
N PHE A 480 0.90 -10.37 31.17
CA PHE A 480 1.19 -9.54 29.99
C PHE A 480 2.54 -9.88 29.34
N GLN A 481 3.56 -10.23 30.12
CA GLN A 481 4.82 -10.73 29.56
C GLN A 481 4.60 -11.99 28.71
N ARG A 482 3.72 -12.92 29.12
CA ARG A 482 3.40 -14.10 28.30
C ARG A 482 2.70 -13.73 26.99
N CYS A 483 1.85 -12.70 26.99
CA CYS A 483 1.24 -12.19 25.77
C CYS A 483 2.30 -11.60 24.82
N LEU A 484 3.28 -10.87 25.37
CA LEU A 484 4.42 -10.32 24.64
C LEU A 484 5.32 -11.44 24.10
N ASP A 485 5.63 -12.45 24.91
CA ASP A 485 6.47 -13.59 24.55
C ASP A 485 5.82 -14.43 23.43
N TRP A 486 4.50 -14.62 23.47
CA TRP A 486 3.76 -15.30 22.41
C TRP A 486 3.91 -14.58 21.06
N ASN A 487 3.81 -13.24 21.06
CA ASN A 487 4.05 -12.44 19.86
C ASN A 487 5.51 -12.49 19.41
N ARG A 488 6.47 -12.48 20.36
CA ARG A 488 7.89 -12.62 20.08
C ARG A 488 8.17 -13.90 19.29
N ASP A 489 7.56 -15.01 19.69
CA ASP A 489 7.75 -16.30 19.03
C ASP A 489 7.16 -16.33 17.62
N ILE A 490 6.00 -15.70 17.40
CA ILE A 490 5.43 -15.55 16.05
C ILE A 490 6.32 -14.69 15.17
N LEU A 491 6.74 -13.52 15.66
CA LEU A 491 7.59 -12.61 14.91
C LEU A 491 8.93 -13.27 14.55
N LYS A 492 9.54 -14.02 15.47
CA LYS A 492 10.76 -14.79 15.18
C LYS A 492 10.52 -15.86 14.10
N LYS A 493 9.39 -16.56 14.16
CA LYS A 493 9.04 -17.60 13.20
C LYS A 493 8.75 -17.04 11.81
N GLU A 494 7.86 -16.06 11.71
CA GLU A 494 7.35 -15.55 10.44
C GLU A 494 8.32 -14.54 9.78
N LEU A 495 9.13 -13.84 10.56
CA LEU A 495 10.12 -12.88 10.04
C LEU A 495 11.56 -13.44 10.03
N GLY A 496 11.77 -14.67 10.51
CA GLY A 496 13.11 -15.28 10.57
C GLY A 496 14.08 -14.59 11.54
N LEU A 497 13.56 -13.92 12.58
CA LEU A 497 14.38 -13.16 13.53
C LEU A 497 15.02 -14.05 14.59
N THR A 498 16.19 -13.64 15.05
CA THR A 498 16.87 -14.23 16.21
C THR A 498 16.82 -13.30 17.41
N GLU A 499 17.21 -13.79 18.59
CA GLU A 499 17.34 -12.95 19.79
C GLU A 499 18.33 -11.79 19.61
N GLN A 500 19.27 -11.87 18.66
CA GLN A 500 20.21 -10.79 18.38
C GLN A 500 19.56 -9.60 17.65
N ASP A 501 18.41 -9.84 17.04
CA ASP A 501 17.66 -8.84 16.28
C ASP A 501 16.64 -8.09 17.15
N ILE A 502 16.44 -8.53 18.40
CA ILE A 502 15.39 -8.03 19.29
C ILE A 502 16.01 -7.29 20.49
N ILE A 503 15.47 -6.11 20.80
CA ILE A 503 15.82 -5.33 21.98
C ILE A 503 14.57 -5.12 22.83
N ASP A 504 14.67 -5.50 24.09
CA ASP A 504 13.59 -5.37 25.06
C ASP A 504 13.63 -3.98 25.73
N LEU A 505 12.58 -3.18 25.54
CA LEU A 505 12.39 -1.90 26.22
C LEU A 505 11.53 -2.08 27.47
N PRO A 506 11.90 -1.50 28.63
CA PRO A 506 11.14 -1.65 29.85
C PRO A 506 9.76 -0.99 29.72
N ALA A 507 8.70 -1.79 29.86
CA ALA A 507 7.31 -1.36 29.85
C ALA A 507 6.61 -1.85 31.13
N LEU A 508 5.48 -1.25 31.49
CA LEU A 508 4.66 -1.72 32.60
C LEU A 508 3.20 -1.42 32.29
N PHE A 509 2.33 -2.36 32.60
CA PHE A 509 0.90 -2.25 32.32
C PHE A 509 0.07 -2.42 33.59
N LYS A 510 -1.19 -1.96 33.54
CA LYS A 510 -2.21 -2.22 34.54
C LYS A 510 -3.40 -2.89 33.89
N MET A 511 -3.89 -3.96 34.51
CA MET A 511 -5.12 -4.61 34.08
C MET A 511 -6.35 -3.76 34.38
N ASP A 512 -7.23 -3.62 33.40
CA ASP A 512 -8.54 -2.97 33.51
C ASP A 512 -9.66 -3.94 33.91
N GLU A 513 -10.91 -3.46 33.94
CA GLU A 513 -12.08 -4.25 34.33
C GLU A 513 -12.42 -5.37 33.34
N SER A 514 -12.05 -5.18 32.06
CA SER A 514 -12.19 -6.15 30.98
C SER A 514 -11.05 -7.17 30.93
N ARG A 515 -10.14 -7.14 31.91
CA ARG A 515 -8.91 -7.95 31.98
C ARG A 515 -7.92 -7.67 30.85
N GLN A 516 -7.94 -6.46 30.30
CA GLN A 516 -7.03 -6.00 29.26
C GLN A 516 -5.98 -5.05 29.85
N ALA A 517 -4.86 -4.90 29.14
CA ALA A 517 -3.74 -4.06 29.53
C ALA A 517 -3.92 -2.62 29.05
N ARG A 518 -3.70 -1.67 29.96
CA ARG A 518 -3.36 -0.27 29.65
C ARG A 518 -1.97 0.06 30.15
N ALA A 519 -1.28 0.96 29.45
CA ALA A 519 0.04 1.43 29.87
C ALA A 519 0.00 2.03 31.29
N PHE A 520 0.94 1.65 32.16
CA PHE A 520 1.07 2.20 33.51
C PHE A 520 1.82 3.54 33.50
N PHE A 521 2.81 3.65 32.61
CA PHE A 521 3.52 4.87 32.23
C PHE A 521 3.66 4.88 30.69
N PRO A 522 3.98 6.02 30.06
CA PRO A 522 4.06 6.13 28.60
C PRO A 522 4.82 4.98 27.91
N ASN A 523 4.16 4.30 26.96
CA ASN A 523 4.72 3.15 26.25
C ASN A 523 5.84 3.58 25.30
N MET A 524 7.10 3.49 25.76
CA MET A 524 8.27 3.97 25.01
C MET A 524 8.48 3.30 23.65
N VAL A 525 7.90 2.13 23.38
CA VAL A 525 8.00 1.45 22.08
C VAL A 525 7.17 2.14 20.99
N ASN A 526 6.11 2.85 21.37
CA ASN A 526 5.22 3.61 20.49
C ASN A 526 5.87 4.97 20.15
N MET A 527 6.99 4.90 19.44
CA MET A 527 7.87 6.04 19.13
C MET A 527 7.82 6.41 17.65
N ILE A 528 8.11 7.68 17.32
CA ILE A 528 8.32 8.09 15.92
C ILE A 528 9.78 7.83 15.51
N VAL A 529 9.97 7.14 14.38
CA VAL A 529 11.28 6.74 13.85
C VAL A 529 11.61 7.57 12.60
N LEU A 530 12.56 8.51 12.74
CA LEU A 530 13.05 9.35 11.65
C LEU A 530 14.52 9.04 11.36
N ASP A 531 14.76 7.97 10.60
CA ASP A 531 16.09 7.38 10.40
C ASP A 531 16.77 7.05 11.75
N LYS A 532 17.82 7.81 12.10
CA LYS A 532 18.57 7.65 13.35
C LYS A 532 17.95 8.41 14.52
N ASP A 533 17.10 9.40 14.26
CA ASP A 533 16.52 10.27 15.28
C ASP A 533 15.17 9.70 15.75
N LEU A 534 15.10 9.35 17.02
CA LEU A 534 13.93 8.71 17.64
C LEU A 534 13.19 9.70 18.53
N GLY A 535 11.88 9.85 18.32
CA GLY A 535 10.97 10.57 19.22
C GLY A 535 10.24 9.61 20.13
N ILE A 536 10.79 9.38 21.32
CA ILE A 536 10.37 8.36 22.28
C ILE A 536 9.41 9.00 23.31
N PRO A 537 8.24 8.41 23.62
CA PRO A 537 7.39 8.88 24.71
C PRO A 537 8.16 9.02 26.02
N LYS A 538 8.05 10.16 26.70
CA LYS A 538 8.76 10.40 27.97
C LYS A 538 8.14 9.56 29.09
N PRO A 539 8.86 8.60 29.69
CA PRO A 539 8.23 7.62 30.58
C PRO A 539 7.94 8.14 32.00
N PHE A 540 8.45 9.31 32.39
CA PHE A 540 8.33 9.86 33.74
C PHE A 540 8.68 8.86 34.86
N GLY A 541 9.70 8.04 34.62
CA GLY A 541 10.18 6.99 35.53
C GLY A 541 10.79 7.51 36.84
N PRO A 542 11.21 6.57 37.72
CA PRO A 542 11.85 6.90 38.98
C PRO A 542 13.10 7.77 38.77
N GLN A 543 13.23 8.81 39.59
CA GLN A 543 14.38 9.72 39.55
C GLN A 543 15.51 9.19 40.43
N VAL A 544 16.63 8.86 39.79
CA VAL A 544 17.88 8.46 40.45
C VAL A 544 18.91 9.52 40.08
N GLU A 545 19.48 10.20 41.09
CA GLU A 545 20.42 11.31 40.87
C GLU A 545 19.85 12.42 39.97
N GLU A 546 18.55 12.73 40.12
CA GLU A 546 17.79 13.70 39.30
C GLU A 546 17.68 13.35 37.80
N VAL A 547 17.96 12.10 37.43
CA VAL A 547 17.77 11.57 36.07
C VAL A 547 16.76 10.42 36.10
N CYS A 548 15.90 10.36 35.07
CA CYS A 548 14.99 9.25 34.90
C CYS A 548 15.76 7.95 34.58
N CYS A 549 15.63 6.94 35.43
CA CYS A 549 16.35 5.68 35.23
C CYS A 549 15.86 4.90 34.00
N LEU A 550 14.59 5.04 33.61
CA LEU A 550 14.03 4.45 32.39
C LEU A 550 14.64 5.09 31.13
N GLU A 551 14.69 6.42 31.07
CA GLU A 551 15.32 7.13 29.94
C GLU A 551 16.79 6.73 29.80
N THR A 552 17.52 6.67 30.91
CA THR A 552 18.94 6.28 30.94
C THR A 552 19.13 4.84 30.45
N HIS A 553 18.26 3.93 30.87
CA HIS A 553 18.31 2.54 30.42
C HIS A 553 18.05 2.42 28.92
N VAL A 554 17.02 3.09 28.38
CA VAL A 554 16.74 3.09 26.94
C VAL A 554 17.89 3.67 26.13
N ARG A 555 18.49 4.80 26.57
CA ARG A 555 19.69 5.36 25.94
C ARG A 555 20.83 4.33 25.89
N SER A 556 21.07 3.62 27.00
CA SER A 556 22.14 2.60 27.06
C SER A 556 21.94 1.42 26.09
N LEU A 557 20.70 1.15 25.67
CA LEU A 557 20.37 0.10 24.71
C LEU A 557 20.48 0.59 23.25
N LEU A 558 20.03 1.82 22.98
CA LEU A 558 19.85 2.33 21.61
C LEU A 558 21.00 3.21 21.11
N GLU A 559 21.57 4.07 21.96
CA GLU A 559 22.67 4.98 21.56
C GLU A 559 23.94 4.23 21.09
N PRO A 560 24.31 3.06 21.65
CA PRO A 560 25.43 2.27 21.11
C PRO A 560 25.24 1.79 19.66
N LEU A 561 24.00 1.78 19.15
CA LEU A 561 23.69 1.48 17.75
C LEU A 561 23.83 2.69 16.83
N GLY A 562 24.10 3.88 17.38
CA GLY A 562 24.12 5.15 16.64
C GLY A 562 22.78 5.87 16.56
N LEU A 563 21.78 5.42 17.33
CA LEU A 563 20.44 6.04 17.40
C LEU A 563 20.44 7.23 18.38
N CYS A 564 19.73 8.30 18.03
CA CYS A 564 19.62 9.53 18.82
C CYS A 564 18.26 9.58 19.52
N CYS A 565 18.25 9.37 20.84
CA CYS A 565 17.01 9.31 21.62
C CYS A 565 16.56 10.71 22.09
N THR A 566 15.42 11.19 21.57
CA THR A 566 14.74 12.39 22.05
C THR A 566 13.46 12.00 22.78
N PHE A 567 13.36 12.28 24.08
CA PHE A 567 12.16 11.97 24.86
C PHE A 567 11.14 13.11 24.78
N VAL A 568 9.94 12.81 24.30
CA VAL A 568 8.85 13.76 24.03
C VAL A 568 7.79 13.63 25.12
N ASP A 569 7.44 14.75 25.76
CA ASP A 569 6.35 14.83 26.75
C ASP A 569 5.00 14.88 26.04
N ASP A 570 4.33 13.73 26.04
CA ASP A 570 2.99 13.53 25.52
C ASP A 570 1.95 13.33 26.62
N ILE A 571 2.31 13.34 27.91
CA ILE A 571 1.46 12.76 28.96
C ILE A 571 0.14 13.50 29.13
N SER A 572 0.16 14.82 28.96
CA SER A 572 -1.02 15.65 29.12
C SER A 572 -1.94 15.60 27.90
N ALA A 573 -1.41 15.24 26.73
CA ALA A 573 -2.10 15.29 25.46
C ALA A 573 -2.42 13.90 24.89
N TYR A 574 -1.68 12.84 25.20
CA TYR A 574 -1.87 11.53 24.56
C TYR A 574 -2.01 10.43 25.60
N HIS A 575 -1.04 10.27 26.50
CA HIS A 575 -1.05 9.15 27.46
C HIS A 575 -2.33 9.07 28.34
N LYS A 576 -2.88 10.21 28.78
CA LYS A 576 -4.15 10.27 29.52
C LYS A 576 -5.34 9.67 28.76
N PHE A 577 -5.23 9.58 27.44
CA PHE A 577 -6.23 9.06 26.52
C PHE A 577 -5.83 7.70 25.92
N LEU A 578 -4.89 6.98 26.57
CA LEU A 578 -4.46 5.62 26.21
C LEU A 578 -3.71 5.52 24.86
N GLY A 579 -2.97 6.55 24.46
CA GLY A 579 -2.05 6.47 23.31
C GLY A 579 -0.79 7.29 23.53
N GLU A 580 0.21 7.17 22.67
CA GLU A 580 1.52 7.85 22.83
C GLU A 580 1.95 8.60 21.56
N VAL A 581 3.22 8.99 21.46
CA VAL A 581 3.81 9.76 20.35
C VAL A 581 3.46 9.18 18.97
N HIS A 582 3.63 7.86 18.76
CA HIS A 582 3.34 7.24 17.46
C HIS A 582 1.84 7.25 17.14
N CYS A 583 0.95 6.98 18.10
CA CYS A 583 -0.50 7.13 17.86
C CYS A 583 -0.91 8.57 17.44
N GLY A 584 -0.16 9.57 17.93
CA GLY A 584 -0.41 10.99 17.68
C GLY A 584 0.26 11.57 16.43
N THR A 585 1.09 10.79 15.74
CA THR A 585 1.87 11.23 14.57
C THR A 585 1.77 10.20 13.45
N ASN A 586 1.98 10.59 12.20
CA ASN A 586 2.09 9.62 11.10
C ASN A 586 3.19 10.08 10.14
N LYS A 587 3.90 9.13 9.53
CA LYS A 587 5.09 9.38 8.71
C LYS A 587 4.79 9.11 7.24
N GLY A 588 4.77 10.18 6.44
CA GLY A 588 4.69 10.08 5.00
C GLY A 588 6.07 9.81 4.37
N LEU A 589 6.11 8.95 3.36
CA LEU A 589 7.30 8.64 2.58
C LEU A 589 7.11 9.01 1.09
N SER A 590 8.23 9.22 0.38
CA SER A 590 8.25 9.39 -1.08
C SER A 590 8.78 8.14 -1.76
N ILE A 591 8.21 7.79 -2.91
CA ILE A 591 8.55 6.61 -3.72
C ILE A 591 9.99 6.65 -4.22
N HIS A 592 10.54 7.83 -4.50
CA HIS A 592 11.93 7.96 -4.99
C HIS A 592 12.96 7.38 -4.00
N HIS A 593 12.63 7.30 -2.72
CA HIS A 593 13.47 6.67 -1.71
C HIS A 593 13.20 5.17 -1.54
N VAL A 594 12.02 4.68 -1.91
CA VAL A 594 11.64 3.27 -1.82
C VAL A 594 12.38 2.43 -2.86
N THR A 595 12.48 2.91 -4.11
CA THR A 595 13.20 2.21 -5.20
C THR A 595 14.70 2.09 -4.98
N SER A 596 15.29 2.95 -4.16
CA SER A 596 16.71 2.88 -3.78
C SER A 596 16.99 1.91 -2.63
N ALA A 597 15.97 1.58 -1.82
CA ALA A 597 16.10 0.80 -0.60
C ALA A 597 15.53 -0.63 -0.72
N CYS A 598 14.54 -0.82 -1.60
CA CYS A 598 13.91 -2.10 -1.92
C CYS A 598 13.99 -2.29 -3.43
N GLU A 599 14.72 -3.30 -3.91
CA GLU A 599 14.54 -3.77 -5.28
C GLU A 599 13.11 -4.32 -5.38
N PRO A 600 12.24 -3.77 -6.24
CA PRO A 600 10.90 -4.30 -6.38
C PRO A 600 10.98 -5.71 -6.96
N PRO A 601 10.19 -6.68 -6.45
CA PRO A 601 10.27 -8.09 -6.85
C PRO A 601 9.58 -8.40 -8.19
N PHE A 602 9.26 -7.38 -9.00
CA PHE A 602 8.35 -7.52 -10.14
C PHE A 602 8.89 -8.44 -11.23
#